data_AF-A0A803P4H9-F1
#
_entry.id   AF-A0A803P4H9-F1
#
_cell.length_a   1.000
_cell.length_b   1.000
_cell.length_c   1.000
_cell.angle_alpha   90.00
_cell.angle_beta   90.00
_cell.angle_gamma   90.00
#
_symmetry.space_group_name_H-M   'P 1'
#
loop_
_entity.id
_entity.type
_entity.pdbx_description
1 polymer ?
#
loop_
_entity_poly.entity_id
_entity_poly.type
_entity_poly.pdbx_seq_one_letter_code
_entity_poly.pdbx_strand_id
1 'polypeptide(L)'
;MNLPIMFMEDDARPVHVHHKDPLVIEAQIANKRVFRVLVDNGSSANILFKFSFQAIGLTETILSPCPIQLQGFNGEALIPMRKIQVDFPTTYNAILGLSILVDFGAVTSIRHLGIKFPYDNGCVGVARGD
;
A
#
# COMPACT_ATOMS: atom_id res chain seq x y z
N MET A 1 -6.57 15.53 -22.10
CA MET A 1 -6.95 16.39 -20.95
C MET A 1 -6.71 15.57 -19.70
N ASN A 2 -5.83 16.00 -18.79
CA ASN A 2 -5.74 15.36 -17.47
C ASN A 2 -6.90 15.89 -16.63
N LEU A 3 -7.97 15.10 -16.52
CA LEU A 3 -9.07 15.41 -15.62
C LEU A 3 -8.54 15.44 -14.18
N PRO A 4 -8.99 16.40 -13.34
CA PRO A 4 -8.60 16.43 -11.94
C PRO A 4 -9.09 15.16 -11.23
N ILE A 5 -8.20 14.51 -10.49
CA ILE A 5 -8.56 13.37 -9.65
C ILE A 5 -9.12 13.90 -8.34
N MET A 6 -10.43 13.71 -8.14
CA MET A 6 -11.14 14.23 -6.97
C MET A 6 -12.15 13.22 -6.44
N PHE A 7 -12.34 13.22 -5.13
CA PHE A 7 -13.44 12.51 -4.48
C PHE A 7 -14.66 13.43 -4.35
N MET A 8 -15.83 12.87 -4.62
CA MET A 8 -17.12 13.54 -4.48
C MET A 8 -17.94 12.90 -3.36
N GLU A 9 -19.04 13.54 -2.96
CA GLU A 9 -19.95 12.95 -1.97
C GLU A 9 -20.52 11.61 -2.45
N ASP A 10 -20.73 11.44 -3.76
CA ASP A 10 -21.15 10.18 -4.37
C ASP A 10 -20.12 9.04 -4.20
N ASP A 11 -18.86 9.36 -3.89
CA ASP A 11 -17.85 8.36 -3.54
C ASP A 11 -17.94 7.92 -2.07
N ALA A 12 -18.65 8.65 -1.23
CA ALA A 12 -18.84 8.30 0.16
C ALA A 12 -19.79 7.10 0.25
N ARG A 13 -19.45 6.12 1.07
CA ARG A 13 -20.41 5.05 1.39
C ARG A 13 -21.53 5.63 2.26
N PRO A 14 -22.75 5.06 2.25
CA PRO A 14 -23.87 5.50 3.11
C PRO A 14 -23.59 5.44 4.62
N VAL A 15 -22.40 5.00 5.02
CA VAL A 15 -22.02 4.75 6.40
C VAL A 15 -21.68 6.08 7.07
N HIS A 16 -22.64 6.57 7.85
CA HIS A 16 -22.62 7.82 8.63
C HIS A 16 -21.57 7.88 9.75
N VAL A 17 -20.50 7.07 9.72
CA VAL A 17 -19.62 6.89 10.86
C VAL A 17 -18.24 7.47 10.56
N HIS A 18 -17.71 8.25 11.50
CA HIS A 18 -16.32 8.66 11.52
C HIS A 18 -15.44 7.40 11.64
N HIS A 19 -15.07 6.82 10.50
CA HIS A 19 -14.15 5.70 10.45
C HIS A 19 -12.78 6.16 10.94
N LYS A 20 -12.39 5.68 12.13
CA LYS A 20 -10.98 5.61 12.55
C LYS A 20 -10.27 4.40 11.94
N ASP A 21 -10.94 3.71 11.02
CA ASP A 21 -10.46 2.50 10.40
C ASP A 21 -9.32 2.84 9.42
N PRO A 22 -8.25 2.03 9.39
CA PRO A 22 -7.19 2.19 8.41
C PRO A 22 -7.71 1.94 7.00
N LEU A 23 -7.13 2.59 6.01
CA LEU A 23 -7.43 2.30 4.61
C LEU A 23 -6.74 0.99 4.22
N VAL A 24 -7.55 -0.07 4.05
CA VAL A 24 -7.09 -1.41 3.75
C VAL A 24 -7.73 -1.88 2.46
N ILE A 25 -6.94 -2.28 1.45
CA ILE A 25 -7.44 -2.64 0.11
C ILE A 25 -7.04 -4.07 -0.30
N GLU A 26 -7.66 -4.57 -1.37
CA GLU A 26 -7.12 -5.63 -2.22
C GLU A 26 -6.22 -5.02 -3.30
N ALA A 27 -5.04 -5.59 -3.53
CA ALA A 27 -4.11 -5.15 -4.56
C ALA A 27 -3.53 -6.34 -5.34
N GLN A 28 -3.15 -6.10 -6.60
CA GLN A 28 -2.42 -7.08 -7.39
C GLN A 28 -0.91 -6.88 -7.24
N ILE A 29 -0.21 -7.86 -6.66
CA ILE A 29 1.24 -7.86 -6.47
C ILE A 29 1.79 -9.10 -7.17
N ALA A 30 2.76 -8.92 -8.08
CA ALA A 30 3.33 -10.00 -8.88
C ALA A 30 2.28 -10.91 -9.57
N ASN A 31 1.24 -10.30 -10.14
CA ASN A 31 0.10 -10.99 -10.78
C ASN A 31 -0.73 -11.90 -9.86
N LYS A 32 -0.63 -11.71 -8.55
CA LYS A 32 -1.46 -12.38 -7.54
C LYS A 32 -2.25 -11.35 -6.76
N ARG A 33 -3.48 -11.73 -6.40
CA ARG A 33 -4.34 -10.89 -5.56
C ARG A 33 -3.88 -11.02 -4.11
N VAL A 34 -3.58 -9.89 -3.49
CA VAL A 34 -3.17 -9.79 -2.10
C VAL A 34 -4.23 -8.98 -1.37
N PHE A 35 -4.87 -9.61 -0.40
CA PHE A 35 -5.90 -9.00 0.44
C PHE A 35 -5.26 -8.30 1.64
N ARG A 36 -6.02 -7.45 2.33
CA ARG A 36 -5.58 -6.80 3.58
C ARG A 36 -4.26 -6.03 3.40
N VAL A 37 -4.18 -5.22 2.37
CA VAL A 37 -3.04 -4.34 2.09
C VAL A 37 -3.30 -2.98 2.73
N LEU A 38 -2.47 -2.62 3.71
CA LEU A 38 -2.56 -1.32 4.38
C LEU A 38 -2.04 -0.22 3.46
N VAL A 39 -2.77 0.88 3.37
CA VAL A 39 -2.38 2.09 2.64
C VAL A 39 -1.93 3.12 3.67
N ASP A 40 -0.65 3.43 3.67
CA ASP A 40 -0.02 4.26 4.69
C ASP A 40 0.75 5.43 4.06
N ASN A 41 0.12 6.61 4.03
CA ASN A 41 0.74 7.85 3.56
C ASN A 41 1.95 8.28 4.41
N GLY A 42 2.09 7.77 5.64
CA GLY A 42 3.19 8.09 6.55
C GLY A 42 4.41 7.18 6.38
N SER A 43 4.26 6.02 5.73
CA SER A 43 5.36 5.11 5.48
C SER A 43 6.18 5.54 4.27
N SER A 44 7.50 5.66 4.40
CA SER A 44 8.38 5.88 3.25
C SER A 44 8.62 4.62 2.41
N ALA A 45 8.38 3.44 2.99
CA ALA A 45 8.68 2.15 2.40
C ALA A 45 7.40 1.35 2.08
N ASN A 46 7.48 0.57 1.00
CA ASN A 46 6.52 -0.48 0.70
C ASN A 46 7.00 -1.79 1.32
N ILE A 47 6.12 -2.52 1.99
CA ILE A 47 6.45 -3.75 2.70
C ILE A 47 5.57 -4.86 2.19
N LEU A 48 6.16 -5.97 1.76
CA LEU A 48 5.44 -7.22 1.53
C LEU A 48 5.90 -8.20 2.60
N PHE A 49 4.98 -8.66 3.45
CA PHE A 49 5.34 -9.54 4.55
C PHE A 49 5.79 -10.91 4.05
N LYS A 50 6.73 -11.55 4.77
CA LYS A 50 7.38 -12.80 4.35
C LYS A 50 6.38 -13.90 4.02
N PHE A 51 5.34 -14.07 4.84
CA PHE A 51 4.29 -15.06 4.60
C PHE A 51 3.61 -14.81 3.24
N SER A 52 3.19 -13.57 2.97
CA SER A 52 2.57 -13.16 1.70
C SER A 52 3.53 -13.33 0.53
N PHE A 53 4.78 -12.91 0.67
CA PHE A 53 5.84 -13.05 -0.33
C PHE A 53 5.97 -14.50 -0.80
N GLN A 54 6.03 -15.44 0.14
CA GLN A 54 6.11 -16.87 -0.15
C GLN A 54 4.78 -17.40 -0.73
N ALA A 55 3.64 -16.97 -0.17
CA ALA A 55 2.32 -17.41 -0.60
C ALA A 55 1.99 -17.01 -2.05
N ILE A 56 2.51 -15.87 -2.52
CA ILE A 56 2.38 -15.44 -3.93
C ILE A 56 3.44 -16.04 -4.85
N GLY A 57 4.30 -16.92 -4.34
CA GLY A 57 5.28 -17.69 -5.12
C GLY A 57 6.60 -16.97 -5.40
N LEU A 58 6.90 -15.88 -4.68
CA LEU A 58 8.20 -15.21 -4.80
C LEU A 58 9.26 -15.92 -3.95
N THR A 59 10.49 -15.90 -4.44
CA THR A 59 11.64 -16.56 -3.82
C THR A 59 12.75 -15.55 -3.56
N GLU A 60 13.62 -15.84 -2.58
CA GLU A 60 14.70 -14.91 -2.20
C GLU A 60 15.68 -14.60 -3.35
N THR A 61 15.67 -15.40 -4.42
CA THR A 61 16.43 -15.18 -5.65
C THR A 61 16.05 -13.90 -6.40
N ILE A 62 14.84 -13.36 -6.20
CA ILE A 62 14.42 -12.08 -6.80
C ILE A 62 14.85 -10.86 -5.98
N LEU A 63 15.44 -11.08 -4.80
CA LEU A 63 15.89 -10.01 -3.92
C LEU A 63 17.32 -9.62 -4.27
N SER A 64 17.56 -8.31 -4.37
CA SER A 64 18.89 -7.72 -4.51
C SER A 64 19.27 -6.95 -3.23
N PRO A 65 20.56 -6.83 -2.88
CA PRO A 65 20.98 -5.98 -1.77
C PRO A 65 20.49 -4.53 -1.95
N CYS A 66 20.00 -3.88 -0.88
CA CYS A 66 19.68 -2.46 -0.89
C CYS A 66 20.69 -1.70 -0.03
N PRO A 67 21.37 -0.67 -0.57
CA PRO A 67 22.37 0.09 0.19
C PRO A 67 21.75 1.08 1.20
N ILE A 68 20.43 1.29 1.17
CA ILE A 68 19.73 2.28 2.00
C ILE A 68 19.36 1.65 3.34
N GLN A 69 19.85 2.20 4.46
CA GLN A 69 19.42 1.78 5.79
C GLN A 69 17.96 2.19 6.05
N LEU A 70 17.15 1.24 6.54
CA LEU A 70 15.81 1.52 7.04
C LEU A 70 15.88 1.59 8.57
N GLN A 71 15.34 2.65 9.14
CA GLN A 71 15.24 2.81 10.59
C GLN A 71 13.91 2.24 11.07
N GLY A 72 13.97 1.22 11.92
CA GLY A 72 12.79 0.64 12.55
C GLY A 72 12.17 1.58 13.59
N PHE A 73 10.95 1.25 14.03
CA PHE A 73 10.22 2.02 15.04
C PHE A 73 10.91 2.03 16.42
N ASN A 74 11.81 1.08 16.68
CA ASN A 74 12.66 1.02 17.88
C ASN A 74 13.99 1.77 17.71
N GLY A 75 14.20 2.47 16.59
CA GLY A 75 15.44 3.19 16.29
C GLY A 75 16.56 2.31 15.73
N GLU A 76 16.35 1.01 15.54
CA GLU A 76 17.35 0.11 14.95
C GLU A 76 17.55 0.44 13.47
N ALA A 77 18.80 0.72 13.09
CA ALA A 77 19.19 0.86 11.70
C ALA A 77 19.44 -0.53 11.10
N LEU A 78 18.59 -0.92 10.16
CA LEU A 78 18.72 -2.19 9.44
C LEU A 78 19.32 -1.88 8.07
N ILE A 79 20.44 -2.53 7.72
CA ILE A 79 20.94 -2.57 6.34
C ILE A 79 20.08 -3.62 5.63
N PRO A 80 19.07 -3.22 4.83
CA PRO A 80 18.11 -4.15 4.31
C PRO A 80 18.69 -4.86 3.09
N MET A 81 18.74 -6.18 3.11
CA MET A 81 18.86 -6.97 1.88
C MET A 81 17.50 -7.02 1.15
N ARG A 82 16.83 -5.89 0.91
CA ARG A 82 15.38 -5.80 0.54
C ARG A 82 14.41 -6.68 1.38
N LYS A 83 14.90 -7.35 2.42
CA LYS A 83 14.23 -8.24 3.34
C LYS A 83 14.58 -7.73 4.72
N ILE A 84 13.55 -7.27 5.40
CA ILE A 84 13.59 -7.06 6.83
C ILE A 84 12.76 -8.18 7.43
N GLN A 85 13.37 -8.98 8.30
CA GLN A 85 12.60 -9.87 9.16
C GLN A 85 12.16 -9.05 10.37
N VAL A 86 10.94 -8.50 10.28
CA VAL A 86 10.25 -7.94 11.45
C VAL A 86 9.34 -9.04 11.98
N ASP A 87 9.66 -9.60 13.15
CA ASP A 87 8.73 -10.46 13.89
C ASP A 87 7.76 -9.57 14.65
N PHE A 88 6.71 -9.13 13.95
CA PHE A 88 5.55 -8.48 14.57
C PHE A 88 4.29 -9.22 14.13
N PRO A 89 3.37 -9.54 15.06
CA PRO A 89 2.05 -10.01 14.69
C PRO A 89 1.31 -8.89 13.94
N THR A 90 1.30 -8.98 12.62
CA THR A 90 0.55 -8.08 11.74
C THR A 90 -0.67 -8.82 11.20
N THR A 91 -1.78 -8.10 11.04
CA THR A 91 -2.96 -8.63 10.34
C THR A 91 -2.95 -8.26 8.85
N TYR A 92 -1.95 -7.52 8.38
CA TYR A 92 -1.83 -7.08 6.99
C TYR A 92 -0.86 -7.96 6.21
N ASN A 93 -1.13 -8.12 4.92
CA ASN A 93 -0.27 -8.90 4.03
C ASN A 93 0.77 -8.04 3.31
N ALA A 94 0.52 -6.74 3.19
CA ALA A 94 1.46 -5.75 2.68
C ALA A 94 1.13 -4.34 3.21
N ILE A 95 2.08 -3.41 3.06
CA ILE A 95 1.94 -1.97 3.28
C ILE A 95 2.34 -1.26 1.98
N LEU A 96 1.47 -0.42 1.45
CA LEU A 96 1.78 0.55 0.41
C LEU A 96 2.10 1.88 1.08
N GLY A 97 3.36 2.28 0.99
CA GLY A 97 3.85 3.55 1.51
C GLY A 97 3.68 4.69 0.52
N LEU A 98 4.06 5.89 0.97
CA LEU A 98 4.07 7.12 0.19
C LEU A 98 4.83 6.98 -1.13
N SER A 99 5.92 6.22 -1.18
CA SER A 99 6.72 6.03 -2.40
C SER A 99 5.89 5.51 -3.57
N ILE A 100 5.15 4.41 -3.39
CA ILE A 100 4.33 3.87 -4.49
C ILE A 100 3.11 4.76 -4.75
N LEU A 101 2.55 5.41 -3.73
CA LEU A 101 1.42 6.32 -3.93
C LEU A 101 1.82 7.52 -4.81
N VAL A 102 3.02 8.06 -4.61
CA VAL A 102 3.56 9.14 -5.46
C VAL A 102 3.85 8.63 -6.87
N ASP A 103 4.48 7.46 -7.02
CA ASP A 103 4.79 6.87 -8.33
C ASP A 103 3.52 6.65 -9.17
N PHE A 104 2.44 6.22 -8.53
CA PHE A 104 1.15 6.01 -9.18
C PHE A 104 0.32 7.29 -9.32
N GLY A 105 0.77 8.45 -8.84
CA GLY A 105 -0.04 9.67 -8.83
C GLY A 105 -1.36 9.52 -8.05
N ALA A 106 -1.33 8.69 -7.00
CA ALA A 106 -2.50 8.29 -6.25
C ALA A 106 -2.94 9.37 -5.25
N VAL A 107 -4.25 9.52 -5.11
CA VAL A 107 -4.91 10.34 -4.10
C VAL A 107 -5.66 9.42 -3.14
N THR A 108 -5.29 9.43 -1.86
CA THR A 108 -5.95 8.63 -0.83
C THR A 108 -6.97 9.46 -0.06
N SER A 109 -8.06 8.83 0.38
CA SER A 109 -9.07 9.48 1.21
C SER A 109 -9.61 8.53 2.28
N ILE A 110 -9.33 8.85 3.53
CA ILE A 110 -9.89 8.13 4.68
C ILE A 110 -11.40 8.34 4.76
N ARG A 111 -11.88 9.55 4.48
CA ARG A 111 -13.32 9.87 4.48
C ARG A 111 -14.12 8.96 3.54
N HIS A 112 -13.60 8.71 2.35
CA HIS A 112 -14.28 7.90 1.33
C HIS A 112 -13.82 6.44 1.33
N LEU A 113 -12.93 6.07 2.28
CA LEU A 113 -12.23 4.78 2.34
C LEU A 113 -11.82 4.30 0.95
N GLY A 114 -10.95 5.06 0.28
CA GLY A 114 -10.51 4.71 -1.06
C GLY A 114 -9.27 5.44 -1.55
N ILE A 115 -8.77 4.96 -2.68
CA ILE A 115 -7.68 5.52 -3.46
C ILE A 115 -8.19 5.79 -4.87
N LYS A 116 -7.85 6.94 -5.44
CA LYS A 116 -7.99 7.21 -6.87
C LYS A 116 -6.62 7.38 -7.51
N PHE A 117 -6.43 6.88 -8.72
CA PHE A 117 -5.16 6.97 -9.45
C PHE A 117 -5.42 7.07 -10.96
N PRO A 118 -4.56 7.76 -11.73
CA PRO A 118 -4.67 7.86 -13.17
C PRO A 118 -4.34 6.53 -13.86
N TYR A 119 -4.94 6.32 -15.03
CA TYR A 119 -4.50 5.36 -16.04
C TYR A 119 -3.94 6.11 -17.27
N ASP A 120 -3.07 5.44 -18.02
CA ASP A 120 -2.44 5.99 -19.25
C ASP A 120 -3.47 6.41 -20.32
N ASN A 121 -4.66 5.81 -20.31
CA ASN A 121 -5.75 6.15 -21.21
C ASN A 121 -6.57 7.39 -20.76
N GLY A 122 -6.17 8.06 -19.68
CA GLY A 122 -6.86 9.21 -19.11
C GLY A 122 -8.06 8.86 -18.23
N CYS A 123 -8.35 7.58 -18.01
CA CYS A 123 -9.34 7.14 -17.02
C CYS A 123 -8.79 7.24 -15.59
N VAL A 124 -9.69 7.22 -14.61
CA VAL A 124 -9.35 7.20 -13.18
C VAL A 124 -9.72 5.83 -12.61
N GLY A 125 -8.74 5.12 -12.07
CA GLY A 125 -8.94 3.92 -11.28
C GLY A 125 -9.39 4.25 -9.86
N VAL A 126 -10.17 3.36 -9.27
CA VAL A 126 -10.64 3.47 -7.88
C VAL A 126 -10.40 2.15 -7.16
N ALA A 127 -9.59 2.18 -6.10
CA ALA A 127 -9.50 1.10 -5.14
C ALA A 127 -10.31 1.49 -3.90
N ARG A 128 -11.26 0.65 -3.49
CA ARG A 128 -12.09 0.87 -2.30
C ARG A 128 -11.48 0.08 -1.14
N GLY A 129 -11.48 0.67 0.04
CA GLY A 129 -11.11 -0.03 1.27
C GLY A 129 -12.08 -1.16 1.60
N ASP A 130 -11.77 -2.02 2.55
CA ASP A 130 -12.76 -2.92 3.16
C ASP A 130 -13.63 -2.13 4.16
#